data_AF-A0A0D0C8B1-F1
#
_entry.id   AF-A0A0D0C8B1-F1
#
_cell.length_a   1.000
_cell.length_b   1.000
_cell.length_c   1.000
_cell.angle_alpha   90.00
_cell.angle_beta   90.00
_cell.angle_gamma   90.00
#
_symmetry.space_group_name_H-M   'P 1'
#
loop_
_entity.id
_entity.type
_entity.pdbx_description
1 polymer ?
#
loop_
_entity_poly.entity_id
_entity_poly.type
_entity_poly.pdbx_seq_one_letter_code
_entity_poly.pdbx_strand_id
1 'polypeptide(L)'
;MLTPVTARVGLACCVCFTGGTADKGLLRCAKCRSVSYCGPECQKKNWASHKSVCKVLHKIDNDPAAKAFLLSNLSKAPVPSANFELLNRVVLSLYGKLHSFVKSSYKQEMMFGELNMVLDQPKCLACTRTDRFIRLERDDRAAGLKSCPDCHLAFYCAREHWDIVSRKHTSEPVKHGYDDLSQCALNQNILADIQFASIRASDPSPGGVFHRAPKKVKAEWEPLPDEPAWKAEFGEAVREMQLSAGKNGPPVDVLFRASTEELSYPMSILYALQNLNPDDEWTKKDTLSIHLLGASVAKEATFVEVFEEILHRLPQVKTLKLLLCNPDLKHMPQAYKEDQLDGDVCRDCKSRGREWIFEFAPETYHEHVRKQKSKVGKGFTKPDLAIAFNSGISFVHLTESWKATVNVLVNEQILTAFTAFSKMEAEADILVIRQTGANMLPLGPRKNPWSSQVLDPICGSLVGYRSSNMWFAAGFRG
;
A
#
# COMPACT_ATOMS: atom_id res chain seq x y z
N MET A 1 -9.92 4.09 0.53
CA MET A 1 -9.40 3.01 1.39
C MET A 1 -9.62 1.68 0.67
N LEU A 2 -8.59 0.84 0.50
CA LEU A 2 -8.74 -0.49 -0.10
C LEU A 2 -9.53 -1.39 0.86
N THR A 3 -10.37 -2.28 0.32
CA THR A 3 -11.09 -3.28 1.13
C THR A 3 -10.08 -4.21 1.81
N PRO A 4 -10.11 -4.38 3.16
CA PRO A 4 -9.18 -5.26 3.86
C PRO A 4 -9.22 -6.70 3.34
N VAL A 5 -8.08 -7.39 3.33
CA VAL A 5 -8.00 -8.78 2.84
C VAL A 5 -8.95 -9.72 3.60
N THR A 6 -9.18 -9.47 4.89
CA THR A 6 -10.15 -10.22 5.71
C THR A 6 -11.56 -10.21 5.11
N ALA A 7 -12.00 -9.07 4.56
CA ALA A 7 -13.27 -8.97 3.87
C ALA A 7 -13.23 -9.63 2.47
N ARG A 8 -12.11 -9.48 1.73
CA ARG A 8 -11.93 -10.11 0.40
C ARG A 8 -11.98 -11.64 0.47
N VAL A 9 -11.36 -12.21 1.50
CA VAL A 9 -11.27 -13.67 1.71
C VAL A 9 -12.41 -14.25 2.56
N GLY A 10 -13.38 -13.41 2.95
CA GLY A 10 -14.60 -13.84 3.64
C GLY A 10 -14.43 -14.15 5.13
N LEU A 11 -13.35 -13.68 5.76
CA LEU A 11 -13.13 -13.71 7.22
C LEU A 11 -13.80 -12.54 7.96
N ALA A 12 -14.17 -11.48 7.23
CA ALA A 12 -14.88 -10.33 7.76
C ALA A 12 -16.08 -9.94 6.88
N CYS A 13 -17.02 -9.20 7.47
CA CYS A 13 -18.14 -8.62 6.73
C CYS A 13 -17.62 -7.64 5.68
N CYS A 14 -18.11 -7.75 4.44
CA CYS A 14 -17.69 -6.87 3.36
C CYS A 14 -18.22 -5.42 3.43
N VAL A 15 -18.94 -5.06 4.50
CA VAL A 15 -19.55 -3.74 4.68
C VAL A 15 -18.97 -3.03 5.90
N CYS A 16 -18.98 -3.69 7.06
CA CYS A 16 -18.48 -3.12 8.31
C CYS A 16 -17.08 -3.63 8.69
N PHE A 17 -16.51 -4.58 7.93
CA PHE A 17 -15.20 -5.19 8.14
C PHE A 17 -14.99 -5.89 9.48
N THR A 18 -16.07 -6.11 10.24
CA THR A 18 -16.06 -6.91 11.48
C THR A 18 -16.02 -8.40 11.15
N GLY A 19 -15.17 -9.15 11.88
CA GLY A 19 -15.13 -10.61 11.84
C GLY A 19 -16.39 -11.27 12.37
N GLY A 20 -16.56 -12.57 12.08
CA GLY A 20 -17.58 -13.39 12.76
C GLY A 20 -17.20 -13.64 14.21
N THR A 21 -18.19 -13.85 15.09
CA THR A 21 -17.96 -14.28 16.48
C THR A 21 -18.13 -15.79 16.60
N ALA A 22 -17.67 -16.38 17.70
CA ALA A 22 -17.87 -17.80 18.01
C ALA A 22 -19.37 -18.19 17.96
N ASP A 23 -20.23 -17.30 18.44
CA ASP A 23 -21.69 -17.53 18.50
C ASP A 23 -22.41 -17.16 17.19
N LYS A 24 -21.79 -16.36 16.32
CA LYS A 24 -22.40 -15.85 15.10
C LYS A 24 -21.39 -15.78 13.95
N GLY A 25 -21.33 -16.85 13.18
CA GLY A 25 -20.57 -16.90 11.93
C GLY A 25 -21.09 -15.93 10.87
N LEU A 26 -20.24 -15.64 9.88
CA LEU A 26 -20.61 -14.79 8.74
C LEU A 26 -21.52 -15.52 7.76
N LEU A 27 -22.50 -14.80 7.22
CA LEU A 27 -23.41 -15.27 6.18
C LEU A 27 -22.85 -14.94 4.80
N ARG A 28 -22.71 -15.95 3.93
CA ARG A 28 -22.36 -15.72 2.52
C ARG A 28 -23.59 -15.33 1.71
N CYS A 29 -23.40 -14.49 0.70
CA CYS A 29 -24.47 -14.21 -0.27
C CYS A 29 -24.97 -15.53 -0.90
N ALA A 30 -26.25 -15.85 -0.72
CA ALA A 30 -26.81 -17.13 -1.16
C ALA A 30 -26.68 -17.38 -2.67
N LYS A 31 -26.65 -16.30 -3.46
CA LYS A 31 -26.66 -16.36 -4.93
C LYS A 31 -25.27 -16.48 -5.55
N CYS A 32 -24.33 -15.60 -5.18
CA CYS A 32 -22.97 -15.59 -5.77
C CYS A 32 -21.91 -16.26 -4.88
N ARG A 33 -22.19 -16.41 -3.57
CA ARG A 33 -21.28 -16.97 -2.55
C ARG A 33 -19.88 -16.36 -2.49
N SER A 34 -19.71 -15.15 -3.04
CA SER A 34 -18.39 -14.50 -3.19
C SER A 34 -18.12 -13.43 -2.13
N VAL A 35 -19.15 -13.02 -1.37
CA VAL A 35 -19.04 -12.01 -0.32
C VAL A 35 -19.74 -12.49 0.96
N SER A 36 -19.24 -12.01 2.10
CA SER A 36 -19.70 -12.36 3.45
C SER A 36 -20.30 -11.15 4.18
N TYR A 37 -21.31 -11.39 5.00
CA TYR A 37 -22.02 -10.39 5.80
C TYR A 37 -22.16 -10.85 7.26
N CYS A 38 -22.14 -9.92 8.22
CA CYS A 38 -22.48 -10.25 9.62
C CYS A 38 -23.98 -10.54 9.82
N GLY A 39 -24.83 -10.11 8.89
CA GLY A 39 -26.28 -10.29 8.94
C GLY A 39 -27.04 -9.64 7.79
N PRO A 40 -28.38 -9.78 7.77
CA PRO A 40 -29.24 -9.24 6.71
C PRO A 40 -29.18 -7.72 6.54
N GLU A 41 -28.86 -6.98 7.60
CA GLU A 41 -28.75 -5.51 7.57
C GLU A 41 -27.60 -5.04 6.68
N CYS A 42 -26.39 -5.57 6.92
CA CYS A 42 -25.23 -5.30 6.06
C CYS A 42 -25.47 -5.79 4.63
N GLN A 43 -26.17 -6.92 4.45
CA GLN A 43 -26.53 -7.38 3.12
C GLN A 43 -27.45 -6.39 2.39
N LYS A 44 -28.47 -5.86 3.07
CA LYS A 44 -29.37 -4.83 2.51
C LYS A 44 -28.61 -3.55 2.17
N LYS A 45 -27.71 -3.09 3.04
CA LYS A 45 -26.88 -1.89 2.82
C LYS A 45 -25.99 -2.02 1.58
N ASN A 46 -25.43 -3.19 1.32
CA ASN A 46 -24.59 -3.46 0.14
C ASN A 46 -25.42 -3.78 -1.13
N TRP A 47 -26.74 -3.97 -1.04
CA TRP A 47 -27.48 -4.53 -2.17
C TRP A 47 -27.44 -3.64 -3.42
N ALA A 48 -27.49 -2.31 -3.25
CA ALA A 48 -27.47 -1.36 -4.36
C ALA A 48 -26.20 -1.50 -5.22
N SER A 49 -25.03 -1.61 -4.59
CA SER A 49 -23.72 -1.84 -5.20
C SER A 49 -23.53 -3.29 -5.67
N HIS A 50 -23.94 -4.27 -4.86
CA HIS A 50 -23.63 -5.68 -5.10
C HIS A 50 -24.55 -6.35 -6.14
N LYS A 51 -25.80 -5.92 -6.29
CA LYS A 51 -26.84 -6.62 -7.06
C LYS A 51 -26.41 -6.95 -8.49
N SER A 52 -25.79 -6.00 -9.16
CA SER A 52 -25.37 -6.12 -10.56
C SER A 52 -24.27 -7.16 -10.73
N VAL A 53 -23.18 -7.05 -9.97
CA VAL A 53 -22.07 -8.01 -10.00
C VAL A 53 -22.54 -9.40 -9.52
N CYS A 54 -23.40 -9.47 -8.51
CA CYS A 54 -24.00 -10.72 -8.05
C CYS A 54 -24.75 -11.46 -9.17
N LYS A 55 -25.52 -10.74 -10.00
CA LYS A 55 -26.25 -11.33 -11.13
C LYS A 55 -25.30 -11.85 -12.19
N VAL A 56 -24.25 -11.09 -12.53
CA VAL A 56 -23.24 -11.49 -13.52
C VAL A 56 -22.53 -12.75 -13.07
N LEU A 57 -22.03 -12.78 -11.84
CA LEU A 57 -21.37 -13.95 -11.28
C LEU A 57 -22.26 -15.19 -11.27
N HIS A 58 -23.53 -15.03 -10.92
CA HIS A 58 -24.48 -16.12 -10.94
C HIS A 58 -24.76 -16.62 -12.35
N LYS A 59 -24.85 -15.71 -13.34
CA LYS A 59 -24.99 -16.11 -14.75
C LYS A 59 -23.78 -16.91 -15.20
N ILE A 60 -22.57 -16.43 -14.90
CA ILE A 60 -21.30 -17.14 -15.19
C ILE A 60 -21.31 -18.54 -14.58
N ASP A 61 -21.74 -18.69 -13.34
CA ASP A 61 -21.74 -19.98 -12.64
C ASP A 61 -22.73 -21.00 -13.27
N ASN A 62 -23.74 -20.55 -14.00
CA ASN A 62 -24.76 -21.40 -14.64
C ASN A 62 -24.65 -21.45 -16.18
N ASP A 63 -23.60 -20.85 -16.76
CA ASP A 63 -23.37 -20.82 -18.20
C ASP A 63 -22.33 -21.88 -18.59
N PRO A 64 -22.70 -22.94 -19.35
CA PRO A 64 -21.77 -23.98 -19.77
C PRO A 64 -20.58 -23.47 -20.58
N ALA A 65 -20.76 -22.46 -21.43
CA ALA A 65 -19.69 -21.88 -22.23
C ALA A 65 -18.71 -21.09 -21.36
N ALA A 66 -19.23 -20.31 -20.41
CA ALA A 66 -18.40 -19.59 -19.44
C ALA A 66 -17.61 -20.58 -18.56
N LYS A 67 -18.25 -21.66 -18.09
CA LYS A 67 -17.62 -22.74 -17.34
C LYS A 67 -16.47 -23.38 -18.13
N ALA A 68 -16.71 -23.77 -19.37
CA ALA A 68 -15.67 -24.36 -20.23
C ALA A 68 -14.50 -23.40 -20.45
N PHE A 69 -14.78 -22.11 -20.70
CA PHE A 69 -13.75 -21.10 -20.91
C PHE A 69 -12.88 -20.86 -19.67
N LEU A 70 -13.51 -20.77 -18.49
CA LEU A 70 -12.84 -20.53 -17.22
C LEU A 70 -11.97 -21.73 -16.81
N LEU A 71 -12.44 -22.96 -17.04
CA LEU A 71 -11.73 -24.19 -16.67
C LEU A 71 -10.63 -24.61 -17.67
N SER A 72 -10.64 -24.09 -18.91
CA SER A 72 -9.71 -24.53 -19.96
C SER A 72 -8.22 -24.33 -19.66
N ASN A 73 -7.86 -23.37 -18.79
CA ASN A 73 -6.46 -23.17 -18.36
C ASN A 73 -6.10 -24.07 -17.18
N LEU A 74 -7.06 -24.36 -16.29
CA LEU A 74 -6.84 -25.21 -15.12
C LEU A 74 -6.55 -26.66 -15.53
N SER A 75 -7.20 -27.15 -16.59
CA SER A 75 -6.97 -28.51 -17.10
C SER A 75 -5.58 -28.72 -17.70
N LYS A 76 -4.92 -27.64 -18.14
CA LYS A 76 -3.57 -27.67 -18.73
C LYS A 76 -2.50 -27.18 -17.76
N ALA A 77 -2.89 -26.67 -16.59
CA ALA A 77 -1.96 -26.11 -15.63
C ALA A 77 -1.18 -27.25 -14.94
N PRO A 78 0.15 -27.11 -14.75
CA PRO A 78 0.94 -28.08 -14.02
C PRO A 78 0.69 -27.95 -12.50
N VAL A 79 -0.49 -28.41 -12.06
CA VAL A 79 -0.95 -28.36 -10.68
C VAL A 79 -1.42 -29.75 -10.21
N PRO A 80 -1.25 -30.11 -8.91
CA PRO A 80 -0.73 -29.28 -7.83
C PRO A 80 0.79 -29.02 -7.94
N SER A 81 1.25 -27.90 -7.38
CA SER A 81 2.67 -27.48 -7.39
C SER A 81 3.04 -26.71 -6.13
N ALA A 82 4.33 -26.65 -5.81
CA ALA A 82 4.92 -25.76 -4.79
C ALA A 82 5.68 -24.56 -5.42
N ASN A 83 5.62 -24.41 -6.74
CA ASN A 83 6.24 -23.29 -7.46
C ASN A 83 5.29 -22.08 -7.46
N PHE A 84 5.45 -21.19 -6.49
CA PHE A 84 4.56 -20.04 -6.31
C PHE A 84 4.64 -19.01 -7.45
N GLU A 85 5.78 -18.86 -8.13
CA GLU A 85 5.89 -18.02 -9.32
C GLU A 85 5.03 -18.56 -10.48
N LEU A 86 5.10 -19.87 -10.74
CA LEU A 86 4.25 -20.56 -11.69
C LEU A 86 2.78 -20.39 -11.31
N LEU A 87 2.42 -20.67 -10.05
CA LEU A 87 1.04 -20.59 -9.61
C LEU A 87 0.48 -19.16 -9.64
N ASN A 88 1.29 -18.13 -9.33
CA ASN A 88 0.91 -16.72 -9.49
C ASN A 88 0.56 -16.39 -10.95
N ARG A 89 1.31 -16.90 -11.93
CA ARG A 89 0.97 -16.74 -13.35
C ARG A 89 -0.35 -17.40 -13.72
N VAL A 90 -0.61 -18.60 -13.18
CA VAL A 90 -1.91 -19.28 -13.35
C VAL A 90 -3.03 -18.45 -12.74
N VAL A 91 -2.85 -17.91 -11.53
CA VAL A 91 -3.86 -17.06 -10.86
C VAL A 91 -4.12 -15.80 -11.67
N LEU A 92 -3.09 -15.09 -12.11
CA LEU A 92 -3.25 -13.87 -12.90
C LEU A 92 -4.01 -14.14 -14.20
N SER A 93 -3.76 -15.28 -14.84
CA SER A 93 -4.51 -15.72 -16.02
C SER A 93 -6.00 -15.98 -15.70
N LEU A 94 -6.29 -16.70 -14.62
CA LEU A 94 -7.67 -16.99 -14.20
C LEU A 94 -8.42 -15.72 -13.77
N TYR A 95 -7.72 -14.85 -13.05
CA TYR A 95 -8.22 -13.54 -12.65
C TYR A 95 -8.57 -12.70 -13.88
N GLY A 96 -7.66 -12.59 -14.85
CA GLY A 96 -7.89 -11.85 -16.10
C GLY A 96 -9.06 -12.39 -16.92
N LYS A 97 -9.24 -13.71 -16.99
CA LYS A 97 -10.40 -14.34 -17.64
C LYS A 97 -11.72 -13.98 -16.94
N LEU A 98 -11.80 -14.17 -15.63
CA LEU A 98 -13.01 -13.86 -14.88
C LEU A 98 -13.32 -12.35 -14.94
N HIS A 99 -12.29 -11.52 -14.82
CA HIS A 99 -12.39 -10.07 -14.99
C HIS A 99 -12.94 -9.69 -16.37
N SER A 100 -12.42 -10.29 -17.45
CA SER A 100 -12.90 -10.06 -18.81
C SER A 100 -14.39 -10.42 -18.97
N PHE A 101 -14.82 -11.56 -18.41
CA PHE A 101 -16.23 -11.97 -18.40
C PHE A 101 -17.13 -11.02 -17.61
N VAL A 102 -16.68 -10.57 -16.44
CA VAL A 102 -17.42 -9.61 -15.63
C VAL A 102 -17.54 -8.29 -16.39
N LYS A 103 -16.44 -7.79 -16.95
CA LYS A 103 -16.41 -6.53 -17.71
C LYS A 103 -17.28 -6.59 -18.97
N SER A 104 -17.24 -7.68 -19.75
CA SER A 104 -18.06 -7.82 -20.96
C SER A 104 -19.56 -7.94 -20.66
N SER A 105 -19.91 -8.41 -19.46
CA SER A 105 -21.30 -8.54 -19.00
C SER A 105 -21.85 -7.25 -18.38
N TYR A 106 -21.02 -6.21 -18.23
CA TYR A 106 -21.36 -4.97 -17.52
C TYR A 106 -21.28 -3.78 -18.47
N LYS A 107 -22.39 -3.03 -18.60
CA LYS A 107 -22.49 -1.87 -19.50
C LYS A 107 -21.96 -0.57 -18.89
N GLN A 108 -21.76 -0.52 -17.58
CA GLN A 108 -21.26 0.64 -16.83
C GLN A 108 -19.84 0.37 -16.31
N GLU A 109 -19.11 1.41 -15.90
CA GLU A 109 -17.85 1.20 -15.19
C GLU A 109 -18.13 0.67 -13.77
N MET A 110 -17.46 -0.41 -13.38
CA MET A 110 -17.50 -0.93 -12.02
C MET A 110 -16.45 -0.23 -11.16
N MET A 111 -16.79 0.03 -9.89
CA MET A 111 -15.80 0.52 -8.94
C MET A 111 -14.74 -0.56 -8.66
N PHE A 112 -13.46 -0.17 -8.71
CA PHE A 112 -12.32 -1.08 -8.54
C PHE A 112 -12.40 -1.93 -7.25
N GLY A 113 -12.88 -1.33 -6.14
CA GLY A 113 -13.07 -2.03 -4.86
C GLY A 113 -14.10 -3.14 -4.90
N GLU A 114 -15.22 -2.96 -5.62
CA GLU A 114 -16.28 -3.96 -5.76
C GLU A 114 -15.79 -5.17 -6.57
N LEU A 115 -14.94 -4.91 -7.55
CA LEU A 115 -14.35 -5.93 -8.40
C LEU A 115 -13.35 -6.78 -7.63
N ASN A 116 -12.45 -6.17 -6.85
CA ASN A 116 -11.50 -6.90 -6.00
C ASN A 116 -12.23 -7.75 -4.94
N MET A 117 -13.29 -7.22 -4.33
CA MET A 117 -14.12 -7.97 -3.37
C MET A 117 -14.73 -9.26 -3.95
N VAL A 118 -14.95 -9.29 -5.25
CA VAL A 118 -15.63 -10.40 -5.94
C VAL A 118 -14.63 -11.36 -6.58
N LEU A 119 -13.54 -10.82 -7.13
CA LEU A 119 -12.56 -11.56 -7.92
C LEU A 119 -11.40 -12.11 -7.08
N ASP A 120 -11.02 -11.45 -5.99
CA ASP A 120 -9.92 -11.88 -5.12
C ASP A 120 -10.39 -12.92 -4.08
N GLN A 121 -10.90 -14.04 -4.59
CA GLN A 121 -11.43 -15.12 -3.76
C GLN A 121 -10.30 -15.94 -3.10
N PRO A 122 -10.57 -16.57 -1.93
CA PRO A 122 -9.73 -17.61 -1.38
C PRO A 122 -9.42 -18.67 -2.44
N LYS A 123 -8.18 -19.15 -2.45
CA LYS A 123 -7.67 -20.07 -3.47
C LYS A 123 -6.67 -21.04 -2.88
N CYS A 124 -6.73 -22.29 -3.33
CA CYS A 124 -5.81 -23.34 -2.91
C CYS A 124 -4.35 -22.97 -3.24
N LEU A 125 -3.48 -23.00 -2.25
CA LEU A 125 -2.05 -22.68 -2.40
C LEU A 125 -1.31 -23.62 -3.35
N ALA A 126 -1.81 -24.85 -3.57
CA ALA A 126 -1.14 -25.82 -4.44
C ALA A 126 -1.73 -25.87 -5.86
N CYS A 127 -3.02 -25.55 -6.03
CA CYS A 127 -3.72 -25.77 -7.30
C CYS A 127 -4.57 -24.60 -7.80
N THR A 128 -4.48 -23.45 -7.13
CA THR A 128 -5.10 -22.16 -7.49
C THR A 128 -6.63 -22.13 -7.52
N ARG A 129 -7.30 -23.26 -7.28
CA ARG A 129 -8.76 -23.37 -7.29
C ARG A 129 -9.37 -22.57 -6.15
N THR A 130 -10.35 -21.74 -6.49
CA THR A 130 -11.22 -21.08 -5.52
C THR A 130 -12.42 -21.97 -5.18
N ASP A 131 -13.17 -21.62 -4.14
CA ASP A 131 -14.47 -22.24 -3.85
C ASP A 131 -15.40 -22.25 -5.08
N ARG A 132 -15.34 -21.21 -5.92
CA ARG A 132 -16.13 -21.15 -7.17
C ARG A 132 -15.68 -22.23 -8.16
N PHE A 133 -14.38 -22.34 -8.41
CA PHE A 133 -13.86 -23.34 -9.34
C PHE A 133 -14.14 -24.76 -8.87
N ILE A 134 -14.02 -25.04 -7.57
CA ILE A 134 -14.32 -26.35 -6.99
C ILE A 134 -15.79 -26.73 -7.23
N ARG A 135 -16.73 -25.80 -6.97
CA ARG A 135 -18.16 -26.04 -7.22
C ARG A 135 -18.46 -26.26 -8.70
N LEU A 136 -17.82 -25.49 -9.59
CA LEU A 136 -17.98 -25.67 -11.03
C LEU A 136 -17.48 -27.06 -11.46
N GLU A 137 -16.34 -27.54 -10.95
CA GLU A 137 -15.80 -28.84 -11.33
C GLU A 137 -16.58 -30.03 -10.77
N ARG A 138 -16.95 -29.99 -9.48
CA ARG A 138 -17.44 -31.17 -8.75
C ARG A 138 -18.97 -31.30 -8.71
N ASP A 139 -19.70 -30.26 -9.09
CA ASP A 139 -21.15 -30.13 -8.87
C ASP A 139 -21.58 -30.37 -7.40
N ASP A 140 -20.63 -30.25 -6.47
CA ASP A 140 -20.85 -30.36 -5.03
C ASP A 140 -20.82 -28.96 -4.40
N ARG A 141 -21.95 -28.58 -3.79
CA ARG A 141 -22.14 -27.29 -3.14
C ARG A 141 -21.49 -27.20 -1.76
N ALA A 142 -21.14 -28.31 -1.13
CA ALA A 142 -20.48 -28.40 0.17
C ALA A 142 -18.95 -28.43 0.06
N ALA A 143 -18.40 -28.81 -1.10
CA ALA A 143 -16.97 -28.75 -1.37
C ALA A 143 -16.45 -27.30 -1.30
N GLY A 144 -15.41 -27.10 -0.49
CA GLY A 144 -14.80 -25.79 -0.29
C GLY A 144 -13.38 -25.90 0.22
N LEU A 145 -12.73 -24.75 0.31
CA LEU A 145 -11.40 -24.60 0.84
C LEU A 145 -11.39 -24.71 2.36
N LYS A 146 -10.37 -25.38 2.86
CA LYS A 146 -9.94 -25.31 4.26
C LYS A 146 -8.90 -24.20 4.39
N SER A 147 -8.80 -23.58 5.56
CA SER A 147 -7.79 -22.58 5.85
C SER A 147 -6.64 -23.18 6.67
N CYS A 148 -5.46 -22.57 6.56
CA CYS A 148 -4.35 -22.81 7.48
C CYS A 148 -4.84 -22.57 8.93
N PRO A 149 -4.55 -23.48 9.87
CA PRO A 149 -5.01 -23.35 11.25
C PRO A 149 -4.34 -22.20 12.02
N ASP A 150 -3.15 -21.77 11.59
CA ASP A 150 -2.39 -20.74 12.31
C ASP A 150 -2.73 -19.33 11.80
N CYS A 151 -2.60 -19.09 10.49
CA CYS A 151 -2.79 -17.75 9.93
C CYS A 151 -4.18 -17.48 9.36
N HIS A 152 -4.98 -18.51 9.09
CA HIS A 152 -6.31 -18.44 8.46
C HIS A 152 -6.43 -17.71 7.09
N LEU A 153 -5.35 -17.11 6.57
CA LEU A 153 -5.29 -16.40 5.29
C LEU A 153 -4.68 -17.22 4.14
N ALA A 154 -4.21 -18.43 4.43
CA ALA A 154 -3.81 -19.41 3.43
C ALA A 154 -4.85 -20.52 3.33
N PHE A 155 -5.05 -21.06 2.14
CA PHE A 155 -6.14 -22.00 1.87
C PHE A 155 -5.68 -23.22 1.08
N TYR A 156 -6.36 -24.35 1.26
CA TYR A 156 -6.11 -25.60 0.54
C TYR A 156 -7.42 -26.38 0.35
N CYS A 157 -7.57 -27.12 -0.75
CA CYS A 157 -8.81 -27.86 -1.04
C CYS A 157 -8.75 -29.36 -0.72
N ALA A 158 -7.57 -29.90 -0.42
CA ALA A 158 -7.35 -31.32 -0.12
C ALA A 158 -6.10 -31.49 0.76
N ARG A 159 -6.01 -32.57 1.52
CA ARG A 159 -4.88 -32.77 2.45
C ARG A 159 -3.57 -32.93 1.69
N GLU A 160 -3.62 -33.66 0.59
CA GLU A 160 -2.53 -33.91 -0.35
C GLU A 160 -1.98 -32.61 -0.93
N HIS A 161 -2.88 -31.65 -1.23
CA HIS A 161 -2.47 -30.31 -1.67
C HIS A 161 -1.79 -29.52 -0.55
N TRP A 162 -2.24 -29.64 0.69
CA TRP A 162 -1.59 -29.00 1.83
C TRP A 162 -0.19 -29.57 2.07
N ASP A 163 -0.03 -30.88 2.00
CA ASP A 163 1.25 -31.54 2.23
C ASP A 163 2.32 -31.07 1.22
N ILE A 164 1.94 -30.71 -0.01
CA ILE A 164 2.84 -30.14 -1.04
C ILE A 164 3.37 -28.75 -0.65
N VAL A 165 2.55 -27.90 -0.03
CA VAL A 165 2.88 -26.47 0.17
C VAL A 165 3.15 -26.08 1.62
N SER A 166 2.77 -26.91 2.59
CA SER A 166 2.75 -26.56 4.01
C SER A 166 4.11 -26.15 4.54
N ARG A 167 5.18 -26.91 4.25
CA ARG A 167 6.56 -26.55 4.63
C ARG A 167 6.97 -25.19 4.07
N LYS A 168 6.73 -24.96 2.78
CA LYS A 168 7.07 -23.70 2.13
C LYS A 168 6.27 -22.52 2.69
N HIS A 169 4.99 -22.72 2.97
CA HIS A 169 4.13 -21.72 3.57
C HIS A 169 4.53 -21.38 5.02
N THR A 170 4.88 -22.38 5.83
CA THR A 170 5.10 -22.23 7.27
C THR A 170 6.55 -21.91 7.64
N SER A 171 7.53 -22.31 6.83
CA SER A 171 8.95 -22.26 7.21
C SER A 171 9.88 -21.55 6.23
N GLU A 172 9.54 -21.43 4.94
CA GLU A 172 10.43 -20.78 3.97
C GLU A 172 10.18 -19.26 3.93
N PRO A 173 11.23 -18.43 3.98
CA PRO A 173 11.11 -16.99 3.83
C PRO A 173 10.43 -16.58 2.52
N VAL A 174 9.52 -15.61 2.58
CA VAL A 174 8.91 -15.08 1.36
C VAL A 174 9.84 -14.06 0.72
N LYS A 175 10.11 -14.25 -0.58
CA LYS A 175 10.84 -13.28 -1.40
C LYS A 175 10.21 -11.89 -1.29
N HIS A 176 11.05 -10.90 -1.00
CA HIS A 176 10.66 -9.50 -0.77
C HIS A 176 9.81 -9.24 0.49
N GLY A 177 9.55 -10.23 1.34
CA GLY A 177 9.09 -10.03 2.72
C GLY A 177 10.13 -9.31 3.58
N TYR A 178 9.86 -9.17 4.88
CA TYR A 178 10.80 -8.64 5.87
C TYR A 178 11.16 -9.72 6.90
N ASP A 179 12.28 -9.53 7.60
CA ASP A 179 12.77 -10.38 8.70
C ASP A 179 12.83 -11.89 8.38
N ASP A 180 13.06 -12.24 7.11
CA ASP A 180 13.05 -13.62 6.60
C ASP A 180 11.81 -14.44 7.01
N LEU A 181 10.67 -13.77 7.18
CA LEU A 181 9.45 -14.41 7.64
C LEU A 181 8.80 -15.27 6.56
N SER A 182 8.23 -16.40 7.00
CA SER A 182 7.42 -17.26 6.15
C SER A 182 6.08 -16.62 5.81
N GLN A 183 5.41 -17.15 4.78
CA GLN A 183 4.10 -16.63 4.37
C GLN A 183 3.08 -16.73 5.51
N CYS A 184 3.16 -17.79 6.32
CA CYS A 184 2.31 -17.98 7.48
C CYS A 184 2.51 -16.88 8.52
N ALA A 185 3.76 -16.57 8.88
CA ALA A 185 4.09 -15.53 9.85
C ALA A 185 3.70 -14.13 9.34
N LEU A 186 3.97 -13.82 8.07
CA LEU A 186 3.52 -12.57 7.45
C LEU A 186 1.99 -12.45 7.49
N ASN A 187 1.26 -13.52 7.17
CA ASN A 187 -0.19 -13.50 7.22
C ASN A 187 -0.75 -13.28 8.64
N GLN A 188 -0.10 -13.81 9.68
CA GLN A 188 -0.47 -13.53 11.08
C GLN A 188 -0.27 -12.05 11.43
N ASN A 189 0.87 -11.47 11.02
CA ASN A 189 1.14 -10.04 11.20
C ASN A 189 0.08 -9.17 10.49
N ILE A 190 -0.31 -9.53 9.26
CA ILE A 190 -1.35 -8.82 8.49
C ILE A 190 -2.69 -8.82 9.23
N LEU A 191 -3.08 -9.94 9.84
CA LEU A 191 -4.33 -9.99 10.63
C LEU A 191 -4.26 -9.07 11.85
N ALA A 192 -3.13 -9.07 12.57
CA ALA A 192 -2.92 -8.20 13.72
C ALA A 192 -2.94 -6.71 13.32
N ASP A 193 -2.31 -6.38 12.19
CA ASP A 193 -2.26 -5.01 11.67
C ASP A 193 -3.65 -4.51 11.25
N ILE A 194 -4.46 -5.36 10.61
CA ILE A 194 -5.86 -5.04 10.25
C ILE A 194 -6.71 -4.81 11.50
N GLN A 195 -6.56 -5.65 12.52
CA GLN A 195 -7.28 -5.48 13.78
C GLN A 195 -6.91 -4.15 14.45
N PHE A 196 -5.62 -3.83 14.51
CA PHE A 196 -5.14 -2.57 15.05
C PHE A 196 -5.66 -1.36 14.27
N ALA A 197 -5.61 -1.40 12.94
CA ALA A 197 -6.16 -0.34 12.10
C ALA A 197 -7.68 -0.15 12.33
N SER A 198 -8.43 -1.23 12.56
CA SER A 198 -9.87 -1.15 12.86
C SER A 198 -10.16 -0.51 14.23
N ILE A 199 -9.37 -0.84 15.25
CA ILE A 199 -9.49 -0.23 16.58
C ILE A 199 -9.24 1.28 16.46
N ARG A 200 -8.17 1.66 15.75
CA ARG A 200 -7.82 3.06 15.51
C ARG A 200 -8.87 3.83 14.73
N ALA A 201 -9.44 3.25 13.68
CA ALA A 201 -10.48 3.90 12.90
C ALA A 201 -11.76 4.19 13.70
N SER A 202 -11.91 3.56 14.87
CA SER A 202 -13.02 3.79 15.80
C SER A 202 -12.71 4.86 16.86
N ASP A 203 -11.46 5.34 16.94
CA ASP A 203 -11.03 6.40 17.85
C ASP A 203 -11.29 7.78 17.20
N PRO A 204 -12.06 8.67 17.83
CA PRO A 204 -12.37 10.00 17.31
C PRO A 204 -11.20 11.01 17.42
N SER A 205 -10.10 10.66 18.08
CA SER A 205 -8.96 11.57 18.30
C SER A 205 -8.19 11.80 16.98
N PRO A 206 -8.04 13.06 16.49
CA PRO A 206 -7.32 13.33 15.26
C PRO A 206 -5.82 13.07 15.41
N GLY A 207 -5.21 12.33 14.48
CA GLY A 207 -3.75 12.12 14.38
C GLY A 207 -3.35 10.76 13.81
N GLY A 208 -2.10 10.64 13.35
CA GLY A 208 -1.49 9.38 12.91
C GLY A 208 -1.40 8.32 14.01
N VAL A 209 -0.88 7.14 13.70
CA VAL A 209 -0.46 6.10 14.66
C VAL A 209 0.34 6.72 15.80
N PHE A 210 1.08 7.77 15.49
CA PHE A 210 1.92 8.51 16.41
C PHE A 210 1.59 10.01 16.37
N HIS A 211 1.64 10.65 17.54
CA HIS A 211 1.62 12.11 17.71
C HIS A 211 3.05 12.69 17.82
N ARG A 212 4.04 12.02 17.19
CA ARG A 212 5.46 12.45 16.92
C ARG A 212 6.36 11.24 16.65
N ALA A 213 7.38 11.44 15.80
CA ALA A 213 8.49 10.50 15.64
C ALA A 213 9.34 10.36 16.93
N PRO A 214 10.07 9.25 17.10
CA PRO A 214 11.07 9.07 18.15
C PRO A 214 12.00 10.26 18.34
N LYS A 215 12.21 10.70 19.59
CA LYS A 215 13.10 11.82 19.91
C LYS A 215 14.57 11.38 19.82
N LYS A 216 15.15 11.34 18.62
CA LYS A 216 16.56 10.95 18.42
C LYS A 216 17.26 11.84 17.40
N VAL A 217 17.61 13.05 17.83
CA VAL A 217 18.41 13.96 17.02
C VAL A 217 19.84 13.42 16.95
N LYS A 218 20.29 13.09 15.75
CA LYS A 218 21.65 12.63 15.46
C LYS A 218 22.62 13.81 15.57
N ALA A 219 23.85 13.53 15.98
CA ALA A 219 24.89 14.56 16.08
C ALA A 219 25.42 14.99 14.69
N GLU A 220 25.39 14.07 13.74
CA GLU A 220 25.76 14.27 12.33
C GLU A 220 24.91 13.37 11.42
N TRP A 221 25.02 13.57 10.11
CA TRP A 221 24.39 12.68 9.14
C TRP A 221 25.06 11.31 9.17
N GLU A 222 24.25 10.27 9.34
CA GLU A 222 24.67 8.87 9.26
C GLU A 222 23.99 8.25 8.04
N PRO A 223 24.75 7.82 7.01
CA PRO A 223 24.17 7.20 5.82
C PRO A 223 23.28 5.99 6.16
N LEU A 224 22.13 5.93 5.51
CA LEU A 224 21.16 4.87 5.67
C LEU A 224 21.65 3.57 4.99
N PRO A 225 21.62 2.42 5.69
CA PRO A 225 21.99 1.14 5.11
C PRO A 225 21.02 0.66 4.02
N ASP A 226 21.55 -0.19 3.13
CA ASP A 226 20.80 -0.89 2.07
C ASP A 226 19.92 -2.04 2.60
N GLU A 227 20.17 -2.51 3.83
CA GLU A 227 19.31 -3.47 4.52
C GLU A 227 18.54 -2.74 5.65
N PRO A 228 17.23 -2.95 5.80
CA PRO A 228 16.43 -2.28 6.81
C PRO A 228 16.93 -2.55 8.22
N ALA A 229 17.41 -1.51 8.89
CA ALA A 229 17.77 -1.55 10.30
C ALA A 229 16.63 -1.04 11.20
N TRP A 230 15.35 -1.20 10.80
CA TRP A 230 14.20 -0.63 11.50
C TRP A 230 14.24 -0.88 13.02
N LYS A 231 14.54 -2.12 13.44
CA LYS A 231 14.54 -2.52 14.85
C LYS A 231 15.70 -1.87 15.61
N ALA A 232 16.87 -1.77 14.99
CA ALA A 232 18.04 -1.13 15.58
C ALA A 232 17.86 0.39 15.68
N GLU A 233 17.23 1.01 14.67
CA GLU A 233 17.04 2.46 14.63
C GLU A 233 15.93 2.94 15.57
N PHE A 234 14.77 2.26 15.56
CA PHE A 234 13.54 2.75 16.18
C PHE A 234 12.96 1.83 17.25
N GLY A 235 13.52 0.63 17.45
CA GLY A 235 12.94 -0.38 18.34
C GLY A 235 12.86 0.06 19.80
N GLU A 236 13.86 0.77 20.32
CA GLU A 236 13.84 1.30 21.70
C GLU A 236 12.74 2.34 21.88
N ALA A 237 12.64 3.30 20.97
CA ALA A 237 11.62 4.34 21.04
C ALA A 237 10.20 3.76 20.99
N VAL A 238 9.95 2.75 20.14
CA VAL A 238 8.66 2.07 20.09
C VAL A 238 8.37 1.32 21.39
N ARG A 239 9.37 0.73 22.04
CA ARG A 239 9.21 0.10 23.37
C ARG A 239 8.86 1.13 24.45
N GLU A 240 9.53 2.28 24.47
CA GLU A 240 9.21 3.36 25.41
C GLU A 240 7.79 3.88 25.23
N MET A 241 7.34 4.02 23.98
CA MET A 241 5.95 4.36 23.66
C MET A 241 4.96 3.32 24.19
N GLN A 242 5.25 2.03 23.98
CA GLN A 242 4.41 0.95 24.49
C GLN A 242 4.33 0.95 26.03
N LEU A 243 5.46 1.16 26.71
CA LEU A 243 5.50 1.26 28.18
C LEU A 243 4.64 2.42 28.67
N SER A 244 4.64 3.54 27.96
CA SER A 244 3.82 4.71 28.28
C SER A 244 2.32 4.47 28.07
N ALA A 245 1.94 3.63 27.11
CA ALA A 245 0.54 3.22 26.88
C ALA A 245 0.02 2.22 27.94
N GLY A 246 0.90 1.64 28.76
CA GLY A 246 0.55 0.71 29.83
C GLY A 246 0.19 -0.70 29.34
N LYS A 247 -0.17 -1.58 30.29
CA LYS A 247 -0.40 -3.02 30.04
C LYS A 247 -1.55 -3.34 29.08
N ASN A 248 -2.47 -2.41 28.87
CA ASN A 248 -3.60 -2.56 27.95
C ASN A 248 -3.32 -1.97 26.56
N GLY A 249 -2.09 -1.46 26.34
CA GLY A 249 -1.66 -0.96 25.05
C GLY A 249 -1.53 -2.08 24.00
N PRO A 250 -1.54 -1.72 22.71
CA PRO A 250 -1.31 -2.66 21.63
C PRO A 250 0.05 -3.38 21.76
N PRO A 251 0.18 -4.62 21.24
CA PRO A 251 1.45 -5.34 21.21
C PRO A 251 2.57 -4.53 20.55
N VAL A 252 3.79 -4.62 21.10
CA VAL A 252 4.94 -3.82 20.64
C VAL A 252 5.31 -4.09 19.18
N ASP A 253 5.13 -5.31 18.69
CA ASP A 253 5.42 -5.70 17.31
C ASP A 253 4.41 -5.07 16.32
N VAL A 254 3.14 -4.98 16.70
CA VAL A 254 2.09 -4.31 15.94
C VAL A 254 2.36 -2.80 15.88
N LEU A 255 2.67 -2.21 17.04
CA LEU A 255 3.08 -0.79 17.12
C LEU A 255 4.28 -0.53 16.21
N PHE A 256 5.29 -1.39 16.28
CA PHE A 256 6.50 -1.26 15.49
C PHE A 256 6.22 -1.28 13.99
N ARG A 257 5.48 -2.28 13.49
CA ARG A 257 5.10 -2.33 12.07
C ARG A 257 4.30 -1.09 11.67
N ALA A 258 3.35 -0.67 12.50
CA ALA A 258 2.60 0.55 12.25
C ALA A 258 3.49 1.82 12.22
N SER A 259 4.57 1.90 13.02
CA SER A 259 5.55 2.99 12.92
C SER A 259 6.27 3.01 11.59
N THR A 260 6.62 1.85 11.05
CA THR A 260 7.29 1.78 9.74
C THR A 260 6.41 2.29 8.60
N GLU A 261 5.08 2.24 8.73
CA GLU A 261 4.16 2.80 7.74
C GLU A 261 4.38 4.29 7.56
N GLU A 262 4.40 5.03 8.68
CA GLU A 262 4.54 6.49 8.67
C GLU A 262 5.98 6.92 8.44
N LEU A 263 6.94 6.27 9.10
CA LEU A 263 8.36 6.58 8.95
C LEU A 263 8.89 6.22 7.56
N SER A 264 8.22 5.35 6.79
CA SER A 264 8.66 5.02 5.43
C SER A 264 8.75 6.26 4.53
N TYR A 265 7.96 7.31 4.78
CA TYR A 265 7.94 8.53 3.98
C TYR A 265 9.22 9.38 4.14
N PRO A 266 9.56 9.89 5.35
CA PRO A 266 10.80 10.64 5.56
C PRO A 266 12.04 9.79 5.30
N MET A 267 12.03 8.51 5.65
CA MET A 267 13.18 7.63 5.41
C MET A 267 13.41 7.38 3.90
N SER A 268 12.34 7.27 3.11
CA SER A 268 12.47 7.18 1.64
C SER A 268 13.00 8.47 1.02
N ILE A 269 12.67 9.64 1.57
CA ILE A 269 13.23 10.94 1.12
C ILE A 269 14.72 10.98 1.39
N LEU A 270 15.13 10.69 2.63
CA LEU A 270 16.55 10.69 3.02
C LEU A 270 17.36 9.69 2.20
N TYR A 271 16.82 8.49 2.00
CA TYR A 271 17.45 7.47 1.20
C TYR A 271 17.55 7.86 -0.28
N ALA A 272 16.53 8.50 -0.84
CA ALA A 272 16.58 9.05 -2.20
C ALA A 272 17.62 10.17 -2.32
N LEU A 273 17.67 11.12 -1.38
CA LEU A 273 18.68 12.19 -1.36
C LEU A 273 20.10 11.62 -1.30
N GLN A 274 20.35 10.64 -0.43
CA GLN A 274 21.64 9.96 -0.31
C GLN A 274 22.09 9.31 -1.62
N ASN A 275 21.19 8.63 -2.33
CA ASN A 275 21.53 7.84 -3.51
C ASN A 275 21.50 8.64 -4.82
N LEU A 276 20.86 9.81 -4.83
CA LEU A 276 20.72 10.66 -6.01
C LEU A 276 21.68 11.86 -6.03
N ASN A 277 22.28 12.21 -4.89
CA ASN A 277 23.35 13.19 -4.82
C ASN A 277 24.72 12.48 -4.89
N PRO A 278 25.74 13.13 -5.48
CA PRO A 278 27.08 12.56 -5.60
C PRO A 278 27.87 12.59 -4.29
N ASP A 279 27.46 13.42 -3.33
CA ASP A 279 28.12 13.67 -2.05
C ASP A 279 27.07 14.02 -0.98
N ASP A 280 27.53 14.28 0.25
CA ASP A 280 26.68 14.64 1.40
C ASP A 280 26.50 16.16 1.59
N GLU A 281 26.83 17.02 0.61
CA GLU A 281 26.66 18.48 0.76
C GLU A 281 25.19 18.89 0.95
N TRP A 282 24.25 18.08 0.43
CA TRP A 282 22.82 18.29 0.65
C TRP A 282 22.41 18.23 2.14
N THR A 283 23.21 17.58 2.99
CA THR A 283 22.95 17.44 4.44
C THR A 283 23.34 18.69 5.24
N LYS A 284 24.15 19.57 4.65
CA LYS A 284 24.74 20.76 5.30
C LYS A 284 23.97 22.06 5.02
N LYS A 285 22.86 21.97 4.28
CA LYS A 285 22.04 23.13 3.92
C LYS A 285 21.28 23.65 5.13
N ASP A 286 21.25 24.97 5.31
CA ASP A 286 20.39 25.61 6.33
C ASP A 286 18.89 25.39 6.04
N THR A 287 18.49 25.32 4.77
CA THR A 287 17.11 25.04 4.34
C THR A 287 17.09 23.86 3.38
N LEU A 288 16.22 22.89 3.66
CA LEU A 288 15.94 21.76 2.78
C LEU A 288 14.51 21.86 2.27
N SER A 289 14.31 21.88 0.96
CA SER A 289 13.01 21.99 0.30
C SER A 289 12.64 20.70 -0.43
N ILE A 290 11.53 20.06 -0.04
CA ILE A 290 11.04 18.83 -0.65
C ILE A 290 9.62 19.06 -1.17
N HIS A 291 9.37 18.68 -2.42
CA HIS A 291 8.03 18.71 -3.02
C HIS A 291 7.44 17.30 -3.07
N LEU A 292 6.32 17.08 -2.40
CA LEU A 292 5.57 15.82 -2.38
C LEU A 292 4.49 15.85 -3.46
N LEU A 293 4.67 15.04 -4.50
CA LEU A 293 3.82 14.99 -5.68
C LEU A 293 2.75 13.90 -5.52
N GLY A 294 1.49 14.24 -5.81
CA GLY A 294 0.37 13.30 -5.62
C GLY A 294 0.01 13.06 -4.15
N ALA A 295 0.38 13.98 -3.26
CA ALA A 295 0.14 13.87 -1.81
C ALA A 295 -1.35 13.62 -1.49
N SER A 296 -1.64 12.66 -0.62
CA SER A 296 -2.99 12.29 -0.22
C SER A 296 -3.36 12.89 1.14
N VAL A 297 -4.63 13.32 1.27
CA VAL A 297 -5.18 13.73 2.57
C VAL A 297 -5.06 12.62 3.60
N ALA A 298 -5.31 11.36 3.20
CA ALA A 298 -5.32 10.20 4.09
C ALA A 298 -3.92 9.66 4.44
N LYS A 299 -2.86 10.26 3.91
CA LYS A 299 -1.46 9.85 4.12
C LYS A 299 -0.60 11.06 4.45
N GLU A 300 0.13 11.61 3.48
CA GLU A 300 1.15 12.64 3.67
C GLU A 300 0.63 13.87 4.42
N ALA A 301 -0.63 14.28 4.16
CA ALA A 301 -1.22 15.42 4.87
C ALA A 301 -1.70 15.09 6.29
N THR A 302 -2.01 13.83 6.59
CA THR A 302 -2.35 13.38 7.95
C THR A 302 -1.08 13.12 8.79
N PHE A 303 0.03 12.76 8.14
CA PHE A 303 1.30 12.41 8.80
C PHE A 303 2.33 13.53 8.75
N VAL A 304 1.93 14.80 8.64
CA VAL A 304 2.88 15.93 8.52
C VAL A 304 3.93 15.91 9.63
N GLU A 305 3.56 15.48 10.83
CA GLU A 305 4.46 15.44 11.98
C GLU A 305 5.62 14.44 11.85
N VAL A 306 5.43 13.36 11.10
CA VAL A 306 6.47 12.33 10.95
C VAL A 306 7.67 12.84 10.16
N PHE A 307 7.48 13.87 9.31
CA PHE A 307 8.57 14.45 8.54
C PHE A 307 9.59 15.21 9.42
N GLU A 308 9.29 15.47 10.70
CA GLU A 308 10.28 15.99 11.65
C GLU A 308 11.50 15.06 11.78
N GLU A 309 11.34 13.76 11.50
CA GLU A 309 12.45 12.79 11.44
C GLU A 309 13.59 13.26 10.50
N ILE A 310 13.27 14.00 9.44
CA ILE A 310 14.29 14.57 8.53
C ILE A 310 15.17 15.56 9.29
N LEU A 311 14.59 16.42 10.14
CA LEU A 311 15.35 17.35 10.99
C LEU A 311 16.16 16.60 12.04
N HIS A 312 15.64 15.49 12.58
CA HIS A 312 16.37 14.67 13.56
C HIS A 312 17.60 14.00 12.94
N ARG A 313 17.54 13.64 11.66
CA ARG A 313 18.63 13.01 10.91
C ARG A 313 19.63 14.02 10.33
N LEU A 314 19.21 15.24 10.06
CA LEU A 314 20.01 16.29 9.43
C LEU A 314 20.21 17.47 10.40
N PRO A 315 21.16 17.37 11.34
CA PRO A 315 21.29 18.35 12.43
C PRO A 315 21.68 19.76 11.97
N GLN A 316 22.20 19.92 10.74
CA GLN A 316 22.54 21.24 10.17
C GLN A 316 21.36 21.92 9.47
N VAL A 317 20.30 21.19 9.14
CA VAL A 317 19.09 21.75 8.54
C VAL A 317 18.28 22.49 9.60
N LYS A 318 18.09 23.79 9.40
CA LYS A 318 17.29 24.65 10.29
C LYS A 318 15.84 24.75 9.84
N THR A 319 15.60 24.80 8.54
CA THR A 319 14.25 24.95 7.99
C THR A 319 13.96 23.82 7.02
N LEU A 320 12.95 23.00 7.33
CA LEU A 320 12.40 21.99 6.40
C LEU A 320 11.17 22.55 5.70
N LYS A 321 11.20 22.72 4.38
CA LYS A 321 10.06 23.18 3.58
C LYS A 321 9.44 22.00 2.83
N LEU A 322 8.14 21.80 3.01
CA LEU A 322 7.38 20.71 2.41
C LEU A 322 6.21 21.28 1.62
N LEU A 323 6.23 21.09 0.29
CA LEU A 323 5.12 21.41 -0.59
C LEU A 323 4.33 20.13 -0.90
N LEU A 324 3.08 20.04 -0.45
CA LEU A 324 2.19 18.93 -0.77
C LEU A 324 1.31 19.32 -1.97
N CYS A 325 1.48 18.62 -3.09
CA CYS A 325 0.84 18.97 -4.36
C CYS A 325 -0.04 17.85 -4.90
N ASN A 326 -1.36 18.04 -4.90
CA ASN A 326 -2.34 17.13 -5.50
C ASN A 326 -3.72 17.84 -5.60
N PRO A 327 -4.45 17.73 -6.73
CA PRO A 327 -5.83 18.21 -6.84
C PRO A 327 -6.77 17.72 -5.72
N ASP A 328 -6.54 16.52 -5.16
CA ASP A 328 -7.39 15.95 -4.11
C ASP A 328 -7.35 16.72 -2.78
N LEU A 329 -6.35 17.59 -2.58
CA LEU A 329 -6.20 18.38 -1.35
C LEU A 329 -7.28 19.46 -1.18
N LYS A 330 -8.06 19.78 -2.24
CA LYS A 330 -9.19 20.74 -2.17
C LYS A 330 -10.19 20.37 -1.07
N HIS A 331 -10.37 19.08 -0.84
CA HIS A 331 -11.33 18.51 0.11
C HIS A 331 -10.75 18.30 1.51
N MET A 332 -9.58 18.87 1.83
CA MET A 332 -9.06 18.81 3.19
C MET A 332 -10.07 19.38 4.19
N PRO A 333 -10.30 18.70 5.33
CA PRO A 333 -11.13 19.23 6.41
C PRO A 333 -10.58 20.57 6.90
N GLN A 334 -11.47 21.47 7.31
CA GLN A 334 -11.10 22.82 7.77
C GLN A 334 -10.06 22.81 8.90
N ALA A 335 -10.04 21.76 9.73
CA ALA A 335 -9.06 21.56 10.80
C ALA A 335 -7.59 21.46 10.30
N TYR A 336 -7.37 21.17 9.02
CA TYR A 336 -6.05 21.11 8.38
C TYR A 336 -5.77 22.32 7.48
N LYS A 337 -6.73 23.25 7.36
CA LYS A 337 -6.64 24.45 6.53
C LYS A 337 -6.18 25.61 7.39
N GLU A 338 -4.87 25.80 7.43
CA GLU A 338 -4.16 27.06 7.66
C GLU A 338 -4.19 27.69 9.07
N ASP A 339 -5.15 27.41 9.95
CA ASP A 339 -5.22 28.08 11.28
C ASP A 339 -4.93 27.16 12.49
N GLN A 340 -4.68 25.86 12.29
CA GLN A 340 -4.45 24.90 13.40
C GLN A 340 -3.29 23.91 13.23
N LEU A 341 -2.44 24.06 12.21
CA LEU A 341 -1.11 23.46 12.25
C LEU A 341 -0.15 24.37 13.03
N ASP A 342 -0.57 24.81 14.23
CA ASP A 342 0.30 25.43 15.23
C ASP A 342 1.10 24.34 15.99
N GLY A 343 1.55 23.34 15.22
CA GLY A 343 2.37 22.24 15.66
C GLY A 343 3.82 22.67 15.53
N ASP A 344 4.31 23.38 16.53
CA ASP A 344 5.76 23.55 16.70
C ASP A 344 6.44 22.18 16.55
N VAL A 345 7.60 22.18 15.90
CA VAL A 345 8.55 21.06 15.97
C VAL A 345 8.79 20.66 17.44
N CYS A 346 9.32 19.47 17.69
CA CYS A 346 9.58 19.03 19.06
C CYS A 346 10.45 20.04 19.86
N ARG A 347 10.37 19.96 21.20
CA ARG A 347 11.05 20.92 22.09
C ARG A 347 12.55 21.04 21.81
N ASP A 348 13.24 19.94 21.48
CA ASP A 348 14.65 19.99 21.12
C ASP A 348 14.86 20.75 19.80
N CYS A 349 14.10 20.42 18.75
CA CYS A 349 14.14 21.15 17.47
C CYS A 349 13.89 22.65 17.67
N LYS A 350 12.85 23.00 18.43
CA LYS A 350 12.53 24.40 18.74
C LYS A 350 13.66 25.09 19.50
N SER A 351 14.27 24.43 20.50
CA SER A 351 15.39 24.98 21.26
C SER A 351 16.65 25.24 20.42
N ARG A 352 16.79 24.52 19.31
CA ARG A 352 17.89 24.67 18.33
C ARG A 352 17.54 25.66 17.21
N GLY A 353 16.42 26.38 17.31
CA GLY A 353 15.97 27.32 16.28
C GLY A 353 15.60 26.64 14.97
N ARG A 354 15.16 25.39 15.02
CA ARG A 354 14.70 24.64 13.85
C ARG A 354 13.19 24.77 13.68
N GLU A 355 12.74 24.73 12.44
CA GLU A 355 11.34 24.84 12.08
C GLU A 355 11.01 24.00 10.83
N TRP A 356 9.73 23.84 10.58
CA TRP A 356 9.20 23.30 9.34
C TRP A 356 8.14 24.22 8.77
N ILE A 357 7.96 24.18 7.45
CA ILE A 357 6.98 24.98 6.74
C ILE A 357 6.24 24.05 5.80
N PHE A 358 4.93 23.94 5.97
CA PHE A 358 4.06 23.16 5.09
C PHE A 358 3.27 24.09 4.19
N GLU A 359 3.35 23.85 2.89
CA GLU A 359 2.54 24.51 1.87
C GLU A 359 1.68 23.48 1.17
N PHE A 360 0.42 23.82 0.92
CA PHE A 360 -0.52 22.96 0.21
C PHE A 360 -0.85 23.56 -1.15
N ALA A 361 -0.63 22.79 -2.22
CA ALA A 361 -0.98 23.14 -3.58
C ALA A 361 -2.09 22.18 -4.07
N PRO A 362 -3.38 22.59 -3.98
CA PRO A 362 -4.52 21.76 -4.37
C PRO A 362 -4.72 21.72 -5.90
N GLU A 363 -3.67 21.37 -6.61
CA GLU A 363 -3.53 21.36 -8.07
C GLU A 363 -2.47 20.33 -8.48
N THR A 364 -2.35 20.04 -9.77
CA THR A 364 -1.25 19.19 -10.25
C THR A 364 0.07 19.94 -10.22
N TYR A 365 1.19 19.20 -10.18
CA TYR A 365 2.50 19.84 -10.08
C TYR A 365 2.84 20.71 -11.30
N HIS A 366 2.49 20.25 -12.50
CA HIS A 366 2.72 21.03 -13.71
C HIS A 366 1.86 22.31 -13.79
N GLU A 367 0.65 22.31 -13.21
CA GLU A 367 -0.14 23.54 -13.04
C GLU A 367 0.49 24.47 -12.01
N HIS A 368 0.95 23.94 -10.88
CA HIS A 368 1.62 24.70 -9.84
C HIS A 368 2.84 25.44 -10.37
N VAL A 369 3.75 24.72 -11.04
CA VAL A 369 4.97 25.31 -11.64
C VAL A 369 4.60 26.39 -12.65
N ARG A 370 3.61 26.14 -13.51
CA ARG A 370 3.13 27.13 -14.49
C ARG A 370 2.62 28.40 -13.80
N LYS A 371 1.80 28.28 -12.75
CA LYS A 371 1.27 29.42 -11.99
C LYS A 371 2.39 30.20 -11.30
N GLN A 372 3.32 29.52 -10.63
CA GLN A 372 4.43 30.19 -9.96
C GLN A 372 5.34 30.92 -10.96
N LYS A 373 5.57 30.36 -12.14
CA LYS A 373 6.32 31.03 -13.21
C LYS A 373 5.62 32.25 -13.81
N SER A 374 4.28 32.31 -13.74
CA SER A 374 3.52 33.47 -14.22
C SER A 374 3.45 34.64 -13.23
N LYS A 375 3.87 34.46 -11.96
CA LYS A 375 3.84 35.53 -10.96
C LYS A 375 4.96 36.55 -11.18
N VAL A 376 4.62 37.84 -11.11
CA VAL A 376 5.59 38.94 -11.11
C VAL A 376 6.23 39.01 -9.71
N GLY A 377 7.54 38.73 -9.61
CA GLY A 377 8.27 38.72 -8.33
C GLY A 377 8.95 37.38 -8.04
N LYS A 378 8.75 36.82 -6.83
CA LYS A 378 9.29 35.49 -6.46
C LYS A 378 8.60 34.41 -7.31
N GLY A 379 9.29 33.98 -8.37
CA GLY A 379 8.84 32.91 -9.26
C GLY A 379 9.00 31.51 -8.67
N PHE A 380 8.87 30.49 -9.52
CA PHE A 380 9.06 29.09 -9.14
C PHE A 380 10.47 28.86 -8.57
N THR A 381 10.55 28.30 -7.36
CA THR A 381 11.80 27.88 -6.74
C THR A 381 11.93 26.36 -6.83
N LYS A 382 13.08 25.91 -7.32
CA LYS A 382 13.40 24.50 -7.48
C LYS A 382 13.59 23.83 -6.11
N PRO A 383 12.98 22.65 -5.86
CA PRO A 383 13.24 21.90 -4.62
C PRO A 383 14.59 21.18 -4.68
N ASP A 384 15.07 20.76 -3.52
CA ASP A 384 16.21 19.85 -3.39
C ASP A 384 15.84 18.42 -3.80
N LEU A 385 14.58 18.03 -3.62
CA LEU A 385 13.98 16.80 -4.14
C LEU A 385 12.49 17.00 -4.45
N ALA A 386 12.04 16.49 -5.59
CA ALA A 386 10.64 16.18 -5.80
C ALA A 386 10.43 14.67 -5.66
N ILE A 387 9.42 14.23 -4.91
CA ILE A 387 9.15 12.81 -4.72
C ILE A 387 7.67 12.52 -4.92
N ALA A 388 7.38 11.48 -5.72
CA ALA A 388 6.04 10.96 -5.91
C ALA A 388 5.92 9.61 -5.20
N PHE A 389 5.19 9.58 -4.09
CA PHE A 389 4.98 8.35 -3.33
C PHE A 389 3.89 7.51 -3.96
N ASN A 390 4.21 6.25 -4.26
CA ASN A 390 3.25 5.25 -4.74
C ASN A 390 2.31 5.77 -5.85
N SER A 391 2.91 6.40 -6.86
CA SER A 391 2.22 7.34 -7.75
C SER A 391 1.17 6.69 -8.67
N GLY A 392 1.34 5.41 -8.98
CA GLY A 392 0.53 4.70 -9.95
C GLY A 392 0.59 5.32 -11.35
N ILE A 393 1.73 5.93 -11.73
CA ILE A 393 1.90 6.63 -13.01
C ILE A 393 1.58 5.75 -14.23
N SER A 394 1.82 4.44 -14.13
CA SER A 394 1.47 3.46 -15.17
C SER A 394 -0.03 3.15 -15.27
N PHE A 395 -0.89 3.63 -14.36
CA PHE A 395 -2.32 3.44 -14.48
C PHE A 395 -2.90 4.32 -15.58
N VAL A 396 -3.60 3.69 -16.53
CA VAL A 396 -4.12 4.29 -17.77
C VAL A 396 -4.83 5.63 -17.59
N HIS A 397 -5.61 5.80 -16.52
CA HIS A 397 -6.37 7.03 -16.25
C HIS A 397 -5.55 8.16 -15.63
N LEU A 398 -4.32 7.87 -15.16
CA LEU A 398 -3.40 8.84 -14.55
C LEU A 398 -2.18 9.12 -15.44
N THR A 399 -1.85 8.22 -16.37
CA THR A 399 -0.61 8.26 -17.16
C THR A 399 -0.38 9.60 -17.87
N GLU A 400 -1.38 10.14 -18.56
CA GLU A 400 -1.20 11.38 -19.32
C GLU A 400 -1.00 12.62 -18.42
N SER A 401 -1.73 12.70 -17.30
CA SER A 401 -1.54 13.76 -16.31
C SER A 401 -0.15 13.70 -15.67
N TRP A 402 0.30 12.48 -15.34
CA TRP A 402 1.64 12.28 -14.81
C TRP A 402 2.74 12.57 -15.83
N LYS A 403 2.59 12.21 -17.11
CA LYS A 403 3.55 12.59 -18.15
C LYS A 403 3.74 14.10 -18.22
N ALA A 404 2.66 14.89 -18.11
CA ALA A 404 2.77 16.35 -18.05
C ALA A 404 3.60 16.82 -16.85
N THR A 405 3.41 16.20 -15.67
CA THR A 405 4.23 16.45 -14.47
C THR A 405 5.69 16.06 -14.68
N VAL A 406 5.96 14.88 -15.23
CA VAL A 406 7.34 14.40 -15.49
C VAL A 406 8.05 15.29 -16.50
N ASN A 407 7.37 15.75 -17.56
CA ASN A 407 7.95 16.70 -18.51
C ASN A 407 8.39 18.00 -17.84
N VAL A 408 7.62 18.53 -16.88
CA VAL A 408 8.04 19.69 -16.09
C VAL A 408 9.25 19.36 -15.21
N LEU A 409 9.26 18.21 -14.54
CA LEU A 409 10.40 17.78 -13.71
C LEU A 409 11.69 17.66 -14.53
N VAL A 410 11.61 17.12 -15.75
CA VAL A 410 12.72 17.01 -16.71
C VAL A 410 13.18 18.39 -17.17
N ASN A 411 12.25 19.25 -17.62
CA ASN A 411 12.57 20.58 -18.14
C ASN A 411 13.17 21.51 -17.08
N GLU A 412 12.71 21.42 -15.83
CA GLU A 412 13.26 22.18 -14.69
C GLU A 412 14.49 21.51 -14.06
N GLN A 413 14.92 20.37 -14.61
CA GLN A 413 16.08 19.60 -14.18
C GLN A 413 16.00 19.14 -12.70
N ILE A 414 14.80 18.89 -12.19
CA ILE A 414 14.53 18.62 -10.77
C ILE A 414 15.03 17.23 -10.40
N LEU A 415 15.78 17.14 -9.29
CA LEU A 415 16.15 15.85 -8.70
C LEU A 415 14.88 15.17 -8.22
N THR A 416 14.58 14.00 -8.78
CA THR A 416 13.27 13.39 -8.62
C THR A 416 13.35 11.92 -8.27
N ALA A 417 12.47 11.47 -7.36
CA ALA A 417 12.27 10.06 -7.03
C ALA A 417 10.80 9.65 -7.15
N PHE A 418 10.57 8.39 -7.51
CA PHE A 418 9.24 7.77 -7.54
C PHE A 418 9.29 6.47 -6.75
N THR A 419 8.29 6.23 -5.89
CA THR A 419 8.06 4.94 -5.24
C THR A 419 6.80 4.26 -5.78
N ALA A 420 6.68 2.96 -5.53
CA ALA A 420 5.55 2.12 -5.93
C ALA A 420 5.19 1.13 -4.83
N PHE A 421 3.94 0.65 -4.81
CA PHE A 421 3.48 -0.31 -3.81
C PHE A 421 4.03 -1.71 -4.02
N SER A 422 4.47 -2.04 -5.25
CA SER A 422 4.91 -3.37 -5.62
C SER A 422 5.97 -3.34 -6.71
N LYS A 423 6.69 -4.46 -6.88
CA LYS A 423 7.68 -4.63 -7.94
C LYS A 423 7.07 -4.43 -9.33
N MET A 424 5.90 -5.02 -9.58
CA MET A 424 5.23 -4.96 -10.89
C MET A 424 4.85 -3.53 -11.26
N GLU A 425 4.38 -2.76 -10.28
CA GLU A 425 4.07 -1.34 -10.46
C GLU A 425 5.34 -0.53 -10.72
N ALA A 426 6.41 -0.74 -9.92
CA ALA A 426 7.71 -0.09 -10.15
C ALA A 426 8.27 -0.34 -11.56
N GLU A 427 8.18 -1.59 -12.03
CA GLU A 427 8.62 -2.00 -13.37
C GLU A 427 7.75 -1.37 -14.48
N ALA A 428 6.46 -1.18 -14.25
CA ALA A 428 5.58 -0.52 -15.21
C ALA A 428 5.78 1.01 -15.21
N ASP A 429 5.95 1.61 -14.04
CA ASP A 429 6.09 3.05 -13.84
C ASP A 429 7.35 3.59 -14.52
N ILE A 430 8.49 2.90 -14.38
CA ILE A 430 9.74 3.34 -15.01
C ILE A 430 9.66 3.33 -16.54
N LEU A 431 8.84 2.46 -17.15
CA LEU A 431 8.66 2.45 -18.61
C LEU A 431 7.97 3.73 -19.09
N VAL A 432 7.04 4.28 -18.31
CA VAL A 432 6.41 5.57 -18.63
C VAL A 432 7.41 6.72 -18.48
N ILE A 433 8.19 6.72 -17.40
CA ILE A 433 9.17 7.79 -17.13
C ILE A 433 10.27 7.82 -18.20
N ARG A 434 10.76 6.67 -18.65
CA ARG A 434 11.79 6.60 -19.71
C ARG A 434 11.33 7.20 -21.05
N GLN A 435 10.02 7.30 -21.29
CA GLN A 435 9.47 7.90 -22.52
C GLN A 435 9.53 9.43 -22.52
N THR A 436 9.86 10.08 -21.39
CA THR A 436 9.86 11.55 -21.28
C THR A 436 11.25 12.18 -21.48
N GLY A 437 12.27 11.39 -21.82
CA GLY A 437 13.65 11.86 -21.97
C GLY A 437 14.40 12.10 -20.66
N ALA A 438 13.87 11.61 -19.53
CA ALA A 438 14.49 11.79 -18.22
C ALA A 438 15.88 11.12 -18.12
N ASN A 439 16.87 11.84 -17.60
CA ASN A 439 18.19 11.27 -17.33
C ASN A 439 18.18 10.42 -16.04
N MET A 440 18.06 9.11 -16.24
CA MET A 440 17.87 8.11 -15.18
C MET A 440 19.11 7.96 -14.29
N LEU A 441 18.89 7.98 -12.98
CA LEU A 441 19.87 7.74 -11.93
C LEU A 441 19.63 6.38 -11.26
N PRO A 442 20.65 5.75 -10.64
CA PRO A 442 20.59 4.37 -10.16
C PRO A 442 19.81 4.20 -8.83
N LEU A 443 18.56 4.67 -8.76
CA LEU A 443 17.69 4.49 -7.60
C LEU A 443 16.59 3.44 -7.81
N GLY A 444 16.17 3.15 -9.05
CA GLY A 444 15.07 2.21 -9.30
C GLY A 444 15.06 1.63 -10.74
N PRO A 445 14.36 0.49 -10.96
CA PRO A 445 13.47 -0.16 -10.00
C PRO A 445 14.23 -1.06 -9.02
N ARG A 446 14.05 -0.85 -7.72
CA ARG A 446 14.63 -1.71 -6.65
C ARG A 446 13.75 -1.71 -5.41
N LYS A 447 13.90 -2.73 -4.56
CA LYS A 447 13.23 -2.76 -3.25
C LYS A 447 13.75 -1.59 -2.42
N ASN A 448 12.84 -0.86 -1.78
CA ASN A 448 13.19 0.19 -0.84
C ASN A 448 13.50 -0.45 0.52
N PRO A 449 14.72 -0.29 1.07
CA PRO A 449 15.06 -0.83 2.39
C PRO A 449 14.16 -0.24 3.48
N TRP A 450 13.77 1.03 3.33
CA TRP A 450 12.97 1.77 4.31
C TRP A 450 11.48 1.81 3.94
N SER A 451 10.98 0.73 3.33
CA SER A 451 9.54 0.57 3.12
C SER A 451 8.80 0.20 4.40
N SER A 452 7.50 0.43 4.38
CA SER A 452 6.61 -0.08 5.43
C SER A 452 6.65 -1.60 5.55
N GLN A 453 6.52 -2.09 6.78
CA GLN A 453 6.33 -3.50 7.12
C GLN A 453 4.84 -3.88 7.23
N VAL A 454 3.92 -2.92 7.08
CA VAL A 454 2.48 -3.21 6.98
C VAL A 454 2.18 -3.71 5.57
N LEU A 455 1.91 -5.00 5.43
CA LEU A 455 1.69 -5.64 4.13
C LEU A 455 0.21 -5.80 3.80
N ASP A 456 -0.15 -5.67 2.53
CA ASP A 456 -1.43 -6.13 1.98
C ASP A 456 -1.17 -7.18 0.89
N PRO A 457 -1.84 -8.34 0.90
CA PRO A 457 -1.72 -9.31 -0.19
C PRO A 457 -2.22 -8.73 -1.51
N ILE A 458 -1.44 -8.89 -2.58
CA ILE A 458 -1.80 -8.41 -3.91
C ILE A 458 -3.01 -9.19 -4.44
N CYS A 459 -4.05 -8.45 -4.86
CA CYS A 459 -5.21 -9.04 -5.51
C CYS A 459 -4.79 -9.84 -6.76
N GLY A 460 -5.29 -11.06 -6.89
CA GLY A 460 -4.91 -11.92 -8.03
C GLY A 460 -3.51 -12.54 -7.91
N SER A 461 -2.91 -12.53 -6.71
CA SER A 461 -1.68 -13.28 -6.39
C SER A 461 -1.93 -14.34 -5.31
N LEU A 462 -1.18 -15.46 -5.33
CA LEU A 462 -1.12 -16.44 -4.24
C LEU A 462 -0.10 -16.04 -3.19
N VAL A 463 1.09 -15.64 -3.64
CA VAL A 463 2.19 -15.16 -2.80
C VAL A 463 2.73 -13.89 -3.43
N GLY A 464 2.43 -12.76 -2.80
CA GLY A 464 2.87 -11.45 -3.25
C GLY A 464 2.21 -10.40 -2.40
N TYR A 465 3.02 -9.44 -1.96
CA TYR A 465 2.60 -8.39 -1.06
C TYR A 465 2.88 -7.04 -1.67
N ARG A 466 2.06 -6.08 -1.28
CA ARG A 466 2.26 -4.66 -1.56
C ARG A 466 2.32 -3.90 -0.25
N SER A 467 3.02 -2.78 -0.22
CA SER A 467 3.14 -1.94 0.96
C SER A 467 3.52 -0.52 0.57
N SER A 468 3.30 0.45 1.46
CA SER A 468 3.69 1.83 1.22
C SER A 468 5.19 1.94 1.02
N ASN A 469 5.57 2.57 -0.10
CA ASN A 469 6.95 2.81 -0.50
C ASN A 469 7.77 1.52 -0.62
N MET A 470 7.16 0.38 -0.97
CA MET A 470 7.84 -0.92 -1.02
C MET A 470 8.98 -0.99 -2.05
N TRP A 471 8.85 -0.24 -3.14
CA TRP A 471 9.85 -0.17 -4.22
C TRP A 471 10.13 1.28 -4.57
N PHE A 472 11.39 1.60 -4.85
CA PHE A 472 11.71 2.74 -5.70
C PHE A 472 11.45 2.32 -7.13
N ALA A 473 10.61 3.06 -7.85
CA ALA A 473 10.34 2.86 -9.26
C ALA A 473 11.41 3.52 -10.13
N ALA A 474 11.77 4.75 -9.78
CA ALA A 474 12.70 5.56 -10.56
C ALA A 474 13.38 6.62 -9.67
N GLY A 475 14.60 6.97 -10.06
CA GLY A 475 15.20 8.24 -9.68
C GLY A 475 15.86 8.85 -10.92
N PHE A 476 15.79 10.16 -11.07
CA PHE A 476 16.36 10.85 -12.22
C PHE A 476 16.66 12.30 -11.87
N ARG A 477 17.46 12.94 -12.71
CA ARG A 477 17.64 14.38 -12.69
C ARG A 477 17.52 14.85 -14.13
N GLY A 478 16.46 15.59 -14.44
CA GLY A 478 16.40 16.33 -15.69
C GLY A 478 16.67 15.51 -16.92
#